data_AF-A0A645ECH1-F1
#
_entry.id   AF-A0A645ECH1-F1
#
_cell.length_a   1.000
_cell.length_b   1.000
_cell.length_c   1.000
_cell.angle_alpha   90.00
_cell.angle_beta   90.00
_cell.angle_gamma   90.00
#
_symmetry.space_group_name_H-M   'P 1'
#
loop_
_entity.id
_entity.type
_entity.pdbx_description
1 polymer ?
#
loop_
_entity_poly.entity_id
_entity_poly.type
_entity_poly.pdbx_seq_one_letter_code
_entity_poly.pdbx_strand_id
1 'polypeptide(L)'
;MAVGFLISLFIARPSPFYILDEVEAALDDINLSRLLSIYEELRENSQLLVITHQKRTMEIADALYGVTMRGDGVSTVISQRLGER
;
A
#
# COMPACT_ATOMS: atom_id res chain seq x y z
N MET A 1 4.13 17.81 6.75
CA MET A 1 3.77 17.62 8.18
C MET A 1 2.95 16.35 8.45
N ALA A 2 2.20 15.80 7.49
CA ALA A 2 1.44 14.54 7.69
C ALA A 2 2.30 13.25 7.66
N VAL A 3 3.32 13.19 6.80
CA VAL A 3 4.21 12.00 6.65
C VAL A 3 4.87 11.62 7.97
N GLY A 4 5.47 12.57 8.68
CA GLY A 4 6.16 12.28 9.94
C GLY A 4 5.23 11.67 11.00
N PHE A 5 3.95 12.05 11.01
CA PHE A 5 2.96 11.44 11.91
C PHE A 5 2.62 10.00 11.52
N LEU A 6 2.34 9.73 10.24
CA LEU A 6 2.12 8.38 9.71
C LEU A 6 3.31 7.46 10.02
N ILE A 7 4.54 7.93 9.78
CA ILE A 7 5.77 7.19 10.09
C ILE A 7 5.87 6.90 11.59
N SER A 8 5.60 7.89 12.44
CA SER A 8 5.66 7.71 13.89
C SER A 8 4.61 6.72 14.42
N LEU A 9 3.46 6.60 13.75
CA LEU A 9 2.40 5.68 14.14
C LEU A 9 2.76 4.21 13.88
N PHE A 10 3.40 3.92 12.73
CA PHE A 10 3.78 2.55 12.37
C PHE A 10 4.94 2.01 13.22
N ILE A 11 5.94 2.84 13.49
CA ILE A 11 7.11 2.43 14.27
C ILE A 11 6.75 2.23 15.76
N ALA A 12 5.81 3.02 16.29
CA ALA A 12 5.50 3.00 17.72
C ALA A 12 4.66 1.79 18.18
N ARG A 13 3.96 1.10 17.27
CA ARG A 13 3.12 -0.07 17.61
C ARG A 13 3.16 -1.14 16.51
N PRO A 14 4.13 -2.07 16.57
CA PRO A 14 4.18 -3.18 15.64
C PRO A 14 2.90 -4.01 15.74
N SER A 15 2.18 -4.11 14.62
CA SER A 15 0.96 -4.91 14.46
C SER A 15 1.24 -6.08 13.51
N PRO A 16 0.65 -7.28 13.71
CA PRO A 16 0.78 -8.39 12.76
C PRO A 16 0.28 -8.05 11.35
N PHE A 17 -0.59 -7.05 11.21
CA PHE A 17 -1.03 -6.54 9.92
C PHE A 17 -1.40 -5.05 9.97
N TYR A 18 -1.36 -4.40 8.80
CA TYR A 18 -1.80 -3.02 8.58
C TYR A 18 -2.74 -2.93 7.37
N ILE A 19 -3.74 -2.05 7.46
CA ILE A 19 -4.64 -1.70 6.36
C ILE A 19 -4.48 -0.20 6.12
N LEU A 20 -4.06 0.18 4.92
CA LEU A 20 -3.74 1.57 4.53
C LEU A 20 -4.58 1.94 3.32
N ASP A 21 -5.20 3.12 3.36
CA ASP A 21 -6.06 3.61 2.29
C ASP A 21 -5.60 5.00 1.83
N GLU A 22 -5.11 5.07 0.59
CA GLU A 22 -4.64 6.27 -0.12
C GLU A 22 -3.75 7.22 0.71
N VAL A 23 -2.93 6.66 1.60
CA VAL A 23 -2.10 7.45 2.53
C VAL A 23 -1.02 8.28 1.82
N GLU A 24 -0.67 7.89 0.59
CA GLU A 24 0.29 8.57 -0.26
C GLU A 24 -0.30 9.73 -1.10
N ALA A 25 -1.63 9.90 -1.15
CA ALA A 25 -2.28 10.81 -2.10
C ALA A 25 -1.86 12.29 -1.97
N ALA A 26 -1.37 12.68 -0.78
CA ALA A 26 -0.90 14.04 -0.50
C ALA A 26 0.64 14.19 -0.53
N LEU A 27 1.38 13.18 -1.00
CA LEU A 27 2.84 13.14 -0.92
C LEU A 27 3.50 13.59 -2.23
N ASP A 28 4.59 14.35 -2.09
CA ASP A 28 5.52 14.59 -3.19
C ASP A 28 6.42 13.36 -3.46
N ASP A 29 7.17 13.36 -4.56
CA ASP A 29 8.02 12.23 -4.97
C ASP A 29 9.07 11.82 -3.93
N ILE A 30 9.60 12.80 -3.20
CA ILE A 30 10.63 12.57 -2.17
C ILE A 30 10.00 11.80 -1.01
N ASN A 31 8.84 12.24 -0.54
CA ASN A 31 8.14 11.62 0.57
C ASN A 31 7.48 10.30 0.18
N LEU A 32 7.01 10.15 -1.06
CA LEU A 32 6.56 8.87 -1.61
C LEU A 32 7.70 7.84 -1.56
N SER A 33 8.91 8.21 -2.00
CA SER A 33 10.05 7.30 -1.97
C SER A 33 10.40 6.84 -0.55
N ARG A 34 10.32 7.74 0.45
CA ARG A 34 10.50 7.39 1.87
C ARG A 34 9.42 6.44 2.38
N LEU A 35 8.17 6.66 1.99
CA LEU A 35 7.05 5.79 2.37
C LEU A 35 7.24 4.37 1.81
N LEU A 36 7.67 4.25 0.55
CA LEU A 36 7.93 2.94 -0.07
C LEU A 36 9.02 2.16 0.68
N SER A 37 10.11 2.82 1.09
CA SER A 37 11.14 2.17 1.92
C SER A 37 10.60 1.67 3.27
N ILE A 38 9.65 2.39 3.86
CA ILE A 38 9.01 1.96 5.11
C ILE A 38 8.09 0.76 4.87
N TYR A 39 7.38 0.71 3.74
CA TYR A 39 6.60 -0.48 3.38
C TYR A 39 7.48 -1.71 3.23
N GLU A 40 8.66 -1.58 2.60
CA GLU A 40 9.65 -2.65 2.50
C GLU A 40 10.16 -3.11 3.88
N GLU A 41 10.38 -2.20 4.83
CA GLU A 41 10.79 -2.59 6.18
C GLU A 41 9.66 -3.27 6.97
N LEU A 42 8.44 -2.75 6.88
CA LEU A 42 7.28 -3.27 7.62
C LEU A 42 6.85 -4.65 7.11
N ARG A 43 6.92 -4.89 5.80
CA ARG A 43 6.49 -6.17 5.19
C ARG A 43 7.34 -7.37 5.63
N GLU A 44 8.56 -7.15 6.10
CA GLU A 44 9.42 -8.21 6.64
C GLU A 44 8.79 -8.89 7.88
N ASN A 45 7.99 -8.14 8.64
CA ASN A 45 7.43 -8.59 9.91
C ASN A 45 5.90 -8.49 10.01
N SER A 46 5.25 -7.86 9.04
CA SER A 46 3.81 -7.54 9.09
C SER A 46 3.14 -7.71 7.74
N GLN A 47 1.89 -8.17 7.72
CA GLN A 47 1.12 -8.19 6.48
C GLN A 47 0.59 -6.78 6.15
N LEU A 48 0.85 -6.30 4.93
CA LEU A 48 0.37 -4.99 4.46
C LEU A 48 -0.77 -5.18 3.46
N LEU A 49 -1.92 -4.55 3.74
CA LEU A 49 -3.02 -4.38 2.79
C LEU A 49 -3.10 -2.89 2.44
N VAL A 50 -2.72 -2.54 1.21
CA VAL A 50 -2.68 -1.15 0.75
C VAL A 50 -3.70 -0.96 -0.37
N ILE A 51 -4.62 -0.03 -0.17
CA ILE A 51 -5.59 0.43 -1.16
C ILE A 51 -5.03 1.72 -1.74
N THR A 52 -4.71 1.69 -3.03
CA THR A 52 -4.05 2.81 -3.69
C THR A 52 -4.23 2.76 -5.21
N HIS A 53 -4.17 3.93 -5.83
CA HIS A 53 -4.02 4.09 -7.27
C HIS A 53 -2.60 4.56 -7.68
N GLN A 54 -1.66 4.65 -6.73
CA GLN A 54 -0.28 5.09 -6.97
C GLN A 54 0.57 3.96 -7.57
N LYS A 55 1.10 4.20 -8.77
CA LYS A 55 1.85 3.19 -9.55
C LYS A 55 3.07 2.64 -8.82
N ARG A 56 3.88 3.53 -8.23
CA ARG A 56 5.11 3.14 -7.53
C ARG A 56 4.83 2.27 -6.29
N THR A 57 3.70 2.50 -5.62
CA THR A 57 3.25 1.65 -4.50
C THR A 57 2.81 0.28 -5.01
N MET A 58 2.07 0.24 -6.11
CA MET A 58 1.65 -1.02 -6.74
C MET A 58 2.82 -1.86 -7.26
N GLU A 59 3.89 -1.22 -7.75
CA GLU A 59 5.07 -1.89 -8.31
C GLU A 59 5.85 -2.71 -7.28
N ILE A 60 5.84 -2.34 -6.00
CA ILE A 60 6.58 -3.03 -4.93
C ILE A 60 5.74 -4.11 -4.20
N ALA A 61 4.48 -4.28 -4.59
CA ALA A 61 3.56 -5.22 -3.94
C ALA A 61 3.85 -6.67 -4.34
N ASP A 62 3.54 -7.62 -3.45
CA ASP A 62 3.64 -9.06 -3.76
C ASP A 62 2.51 -9.56 -4.67
N ALA A 63 1.34 -8.95 -4.50
CA ALA A 63 0.14 -9.26 -5.24
C ALA A 63 -0.70 -8.00 -5.41
N LEU A 64 -1.32 -7.87 -6.58
CA LEU A 64 -2.30 -6.83 -6.89
C LEU A 64 -3.69 -7.43 -6.95
N TYR A 65 -4.63 -6.73 -6.33
CA TYR A 65 -6.06 -7.03 -6.39
C TYR A 65 -6.75 -5.84 -7.04
N GLY A 66 -7.05 -5.96 -8.33
CA GLY A 66 -7.82 -4.98 -9.08
C GLY A 66 -9.31 -5.16 -8.82
N VAL A 67 -9.99 -4.10 -8.39
CA VAL A 67 -11.45 -4.08 -8.21
C VAL A 67 -12.06 -3.30 -9.36
N THR A 68 -13.02 -3.91 -10.07
CA THR A 68 -13.77 -3.28 -11.16
C THR A 68 -15.26 -3.44 -10.94
N MET A 69 -16.05 -2.39 -11.17
CA MET A 69 -17.51 -2.48 -11.14
C MET A 69 -18.04 -2.62 -12.56
N ARG A 70 -18.95 -3.59 -12.76
CA ARG A 70 -19.71 -3.71 -14.01
C ARG A 70 -20.96 -2.83 -13.92
N GLY A 71 -21.63 -2.62 -15.06
CA GLY A 71 -22.83 -1.76 -15.15
C GLY A 71 -24.05 -2.23 -14.34
N ASP A 72 -23.97 -3.40 -13.71
CA ASP A 72 -24.95 -3.96 -12.77
C ASP A 72 -24.69 -3.53 -11.30
N GLY A 73 -23.65 -2.73 -11.04
CA GLY A 73 -23.30 -2.27 -9.70
C GLY A 73 -22.60 -3.34 -8.85
N VAL A 74 -22.22 -4.48 -9.44
CA VAL A 74 -21.51 -5.55 -8.75
C VAL A 74 -20.00 -5.39 -8.94
N SER A 75 -19.26 -5.29 -7.83
CA SER A 75 -17.80 -5.31 -7.86
C SER A 75 -17.28 -6.71 -8.18
N THR A 76 -16.37 -6.79 -9.13
CA THR A 76 -15.59 -7.98 -9.48
C THR A 76 -14.13 -7.74 -9.11
N VAL A 77 -13.49 -8.74 -8.51
CA VAL A 77 -12.07 -8.69 -8.12
C VAL A 77 -11.25 -9.54 -9.08
N ILE A 78 -10.12 -8.99 -9.53
CA ILE A 78 -9.11 -9.67 -10.34
C ILE A 78 -7.81 -9.66 -9.54
N SER A 79 -7.16 -10.82 -9.38
CA SER A 79 -5.91 -10.94 -8.64
C SER A 79 -4.75 -11.28 -9.56
N GLN A 80 -3.59 -10.67 -9.33
CA GLN A 80 -2.34 -11.00 -9.99
C GLN A 80 -1.23 -11.09 -8.93
N ARG A 81 -0.45 -12.17 -8.92
CA ARG A 81 0.80 -12.23 -8.16
C ARG A 81 1.89 -11.57 -8.99
N LEU A 82 2.69 -10.71 -8.36
CA LEU A 82 3.79 -10.00 -9.01
C LEU A 82 5.12 -10.77 -8.92
N GLY A 83 5.14 -11.89 -8.20
CA GLY A 83 6.28 -12.79 -8.09
C GLY A 83 6.28 -13.92 -9.12
N GLU A 84 6.83 -13.65 -10.31
CA GLU A 84 7.62 -14.57 -11.16
C GLU A 84 8.57 -13.74 -12.04
N ARG A 85 9.84 -13.66 -11.63
CA ARG A 85 11.00 -13.48 -12.50
C ARG A 85 12.06 -14.46 -12.07
#